data_AF-A0A5J5VHI2-F1
#
_entry.id   AF-A0A5J5VHI2-F1
#
_cell.length_a   1.000
_cell.length_b   1.000
_cell.length_c   1.000
_cell.angle_alpha   90.00
_cell.angle_beta   90.00
_cell.angle_gamma   90.00
#
_symmetry.space_group_name_H-M   'P 1'
#
loop_
_entity.id
_entity.type
_entity.pdbx_description
1 polymer ?
#
loop_
_entity_poly.entity_id
_entity_poly.type
_entity_poly.pdbx_seq_one_letter_code
_entity_poly.pdbx_strand_id
1 'polypeptide(L)'
;MQQNSCFLILSLSLLFLPFIFSDARKDALTGGWTPIKNIKDPHVSEIAEFAIDEYNKQSKGNLKLEEVVKGKTQVVSGINYTLVLQVKDETVDNSYEAVVWEKAWLKFRKLTSFTLVKG
;
A
#
# COMPACT_ATOMS: atom_id res chain seq x y z
N MET A 1 50.61 -18.28 50.16
CA MET A 1 50.28 -18.23 48.71
C MET A 1 48.94 -18.93 48.58
N GLN A 2 47.81 -18.25 48.41
CA GLN A 2 47.36 -17.78 47.11
C GLN A 2 46.25 -16.73 47.35
N GLN A 3 46.66 -15.47 47.34
CA GLN A 3 45.77 -14.32 47.23
C GLN A 3 45.63 -14.00 45.74
N ASN A 4 44.45 -13.53 45.34
CA ASN A 4 44.19 -12.80 44.09
C ASN A 4 43.94 -13.67 42.84
N SER A 5 42.77 -14.33 42.79
CA SER A 5 42.27 -14.89 41.52
C SER A 5 40.74 -14.81 41.41
N CYS A 6 40.14 -13.66 41.74
CA CYS A 6 38.73 -13.38 41.41
C CYS A 6 38.49 -11.97 40.87
N PHE A 7 39.39 -11.00 41.11
CA PHE A 7 39.14 -9.62 40.69
C PHE A 7 39.52 -9.31 39.23
N LEU A 8 40.38 -10.11 38.59
CA LEU A 8 40.84 -9.84 37.21
C LEU A 8 39.89 -10.34 36.11
N ILE A 9 38.90 -11.17 36.44
CA ILE A 9 37.93 -11.66 35.44
C ILE A 9 36.73 -10.72 35.31
N LEU A 10 36.45 -9.90 36.34
CA LEU A 10 35.31 -8.98 36.35
C LEU A 10 35.56 -7.64 35.64
N SER A 11 36.81 -7.30 35.32
CA SER A 11 37.16 -6.01 34.71
C SER A 11 37.22 -6.01 33.18
N LEU A 12 37.18 -7.16 32.49
CA LEU A 12 37.31 -7.22 31.03
C LEU A 12 35.97 -7.30 30.28
N SER A 13 34.84 -7.45 30.98
CA SER A 13 33.52 -7.58 30.34
C SER A 13 32.80 -6.25 30.07
N LEU A 14 33.37 -5.10 30.45
CA LEU A 14 32.68 -3.80 30.40
C LEU A 14 32.93 -2.95 29.14
N LEU A 15 33.55 -3.50 28.08
CA LEU A 15 33.92 -2.75 26.87
C LEU A 15 33.29 -3.27 25.57
N PHE A 16 32.10 -3.88 25.65
CA PHE A 16 31.25 -4.09 24.47
C PHE A 16 29.82 -3.66 24.78
N LEU A 17 29.61 -2.35 24.93
CA LEU A 17 28.31 -1.78 24.62
C LEU A 17 28.23 -1.73 23.09
N PRO A 18 27.41 -2.57 22.43
CA PRO A 18 27.07 -2.27 21.06
C PRO A 18 26.31 -0.94 21.09
N PHE A 19 26.92 0.11 20.54
CA PHE A 19 26.18 1.25 20.02
C PHE A 19 25.26 0.69 18.94
N ILE A 20 24.09 0.21 19.35
CA ILE A 20 23.01 -0.10 18.42
C ILE A 20 22.51 1.27 17.97
N PHE A 21 23.15 1.82 16.94
CA PHE A 21 22.47 2.73 16.05
C PHE A 21 21.31 1.92 15.48
N SER A 22 20.13 2.09 16.07
CA SER A 22 18.88 1.67 15.44
C SER A 22 18.69 2.55 14.22
N ASP A 23 19.30 2.15 13.11
CA ASP A 23 18.85 2.58 11.81
C ASP A 23 17.44 2.03 11.66
N ALA A 24 16.46 2.90 11.89
CA ALA A 24 15.05 2.56 11.86
C ALA A 24 14.69 2.18 10.42
N ARG A 25 14.91 0.91 10.06
CA ARG A 25 14.27 0.33 8.88
C ARG A 25 12.77 0.52 9.09
N LYS A 26 12.16 1.39 8.29
CA LYS A 26 10.72 1.42 8.12
C LYS A 26 10.35 0.14 7.39
N ASP A 27 10.36 -0.98 8.11
CA ASP A 27 9.74 -2.20 7.65
C ASP A 27 8.26 -1.87 7.45
N ALA A 28 7.82 -1.90 6.19
CA ALA A 28 6.42 -1.68 5.86
C ALA A 28 5.60 -2.73 6.61
N LEU A 29 4.89 -2.30 7.66
CA LEU A 29 4.09 -3.19 8.50
C LEU A 29 3.08 -3.91 7.60
N THR A 30 3.25 -5.22 7.44
CA THR A 30 2.33 -6.06 6.68
C THR A 30 0.94 -5.96 7.29
N GLY A 31 -0.05 -5.57 6.48
CA GLY A 31 -1.45 -5.37 6.89
C GLY A 31 -1.90 -3.91 7.04
N GLY A 32 -0.97 -2.95 7.10
CA GLY A 32 -1.29 -1.52 7.08
C GLY A 32 -1.58 -0.99 5.68
N TRP A 33 -2.34 0.11 5.58
CA TRP A 33 -2.46 0.88 4.34
C TRP A 33 -1.16 1.61 4.04
N THR A 34 -0.60 1.39 2.85
CA THR A 34 0.64 2.01 2.38
C THR A 34 0.34 2.90 1.16
N PRO A 35 0.75 4.18 1.15
CA PRO A 35 0.57 5.03 -0.02
C PRO A 35 1.32 4.49 -1.24
N ILE A 36 0.69 4.55 -2.42
CA ILE A 36 1.33 4.23 -3.69
C ILE A 36 2.24 5.41 -4.07
N LYS A 37 3.54 5.16 -4.16
CA LYS A 37 4.53 6.20 -4.48
C LYS A 37 4.52 6.60 -5.95
N ASN A 38 4.44 5.60 -6.84
CA ASN A 38 4.37 5.82 -8.28
C ASN A 38 2.96 5.54 -8.77
N ILE A 39 2.14 6.59 -8.85
CA ILE A 39 0.77 6.49 -9.36
C ILE A 39 0.73 6.21 -10.87
N LYS A 40 1.82 6.49 -11.59
CA LYS A 40 1.97 6.22 -13.03
C LYS A 40 2.51 4.82 -13.32
N ASP A 41 2.59 3.96 -12.31
CA ASP A 41 2.95 2.56 -12.51
C ASP A 41 1.92 1.89 -13.44
N PRO A 42 2.33 1.18 -14.50
CA PRO A 42 1.40 0.53 -15.42
C PRO A 42 0.39 -0.37 -14.73
N HIS A 43 0.78 -1.07 -13.66
CA HIS A 43 -0.12 -1.94 -12.91
C HIS A 43 -1.21 -1.13 -12.19
N VAL A 44 -0.90 0.08 -11.71
CA VAL A 44 -1.90 0.97 -11.09
C VAL A 44 -2.91 1.44 -12.13
N SER A 45 -2.46 1.75 -13.35
CA SER A 45 -3.36 2.06 -14.48
C SER A 45 -4.26 0.89 -14.82
N GLU A 46 -3.74 -0.34 -14.89
CA GLU A 46 -4.56 -1.54 -15.14
C GLU A 46 -5.63 -1.77 -14.06
N ILE A 47 -5.31 -1.48 -12.79
CA ILE A 47 -6.27 -1.56 -11.69
C ILE A 47 -7.36 -0.49 -11.83
N ALA A 48 -6.99 0.72 -12.24
CA ALA A 48 -7.94 1.81 -12.46
C ALA A 48 -8.88 1.54 -13.64
N GLU A 49 -8.34 1.07 -14.77
CA GLU A 49 -9.11 0.66 -15.95
C GLU A 49 -10.09 -0.46 -15.61
N PHE A 50 -9.61 -1.49 -14.91
CA PHE A 50 -10.47 -2.57 -14.43
C PHE A 50 -11.63 -2.05 -13.55
N ALA A 51 -11.36 -1.09 -12.66
CA ALA A 51 -12.39 -0.54 -11.79
C ALA A 51 -13.49 0.19 -12.59
N ILE A 52 -13.11 0.98 -13.58
CA ILE A 52 -14.03 1.72 -14.45
C ILE A 52 -14.85 0.77 -15.32
N ASP A 53 -14.20 -0.20 -15.96
CA ASP A 53 -14.87 -1.17 -16.82
C ASP A 53 -15.89 -2.01 -16.04
N GLU A 54 -15.50 -2.49 -14.85
CA GLU A 54 -16.37 -3.30 -14.02
C GLU A 54 -17.54 -2.47 -13.46
N TYR A 55 -17.30 -1.20 -13.09
CA TYR A 55 -18.38 -0.31 -12.68
C TYR A 55 -19.36 -0.01 -13.82
N ASN A 56 -18.85 0.34 -15.01
CA ASN A 56 -19.68 0.61 -16.19
C ASN A 56 -20.51 -0.61 -16.58
N LYS A 57 -19.93 -1.81 -16.52
CA LYS A 57 -20.64 -3.07 -16.75
C LYS A 57 -21.77 -3.31 -15.75
N GLN A 58 -21.55 -3.03 -14.46
CA GLN A 58 -22.55 -3.24 -13.40
C GLN A 58 -23.66 -2.18 -13.41
N SER A 59 -23.31 -0.92 -13.69
CA SER A 59 -24.21 0.23 -13.64
C SER A 59 -24.87 0.57 -14.98
N LYS A 60 -24.43 -0.03 -16.09
CA LYS A 60 -24.73 0.39 -17.47
C LYS A 60 -24.33 1.85 -17.74
N GLY A 61 -23.26 2.31 -17.09
CA GLY A 61 -22.67 3.64 -17.26
C GLY A 61 -21.65 3.73 -18.40
N ASN A 62 -21.10 4.92 -18.60
CA ASN A 62 -20.08 5.22 -19.62
C ASN A 62 -18.99 6.16 -19.08
N LEU A 63 -18.56 5.93 -17.83
CA LEU A 63 -17.49 6.72 -17.23
C LEU A 63 -16.18 6.47 -17.97
N LYS A 64 -15.41 7.54 -18.20
CA LYS A 64 -14.07 7.47 -18.79
C LYS A 64 -13.03 7.88 -17.75
N LEU A 65 -12.01 7.05 -17.57
CA LEU A 65 -10.86 7.40 -16.73
C LEU A 65 -10.12 8.57 -17.36
N GLU A 66 -9.92 9.65 -16.59
CA GLU A 66 -9.06 10.76 -16.97
C GLU A 66 -7.68 10.60 -16.32
N GLU A 67 -7.66 10.44 -15.00
CA GLU A 67 -6.43 10.23 -14.26
C GLU A 67 -6.63 9.47 -12.95
N VAL A 68 -5.55 8.86 -12.46
CA VAL A 68 -5.45 8.39 -11.08
C VAL A 68 -4.81 9.51 -10.26
N VAL A 69 -5.55 10.05 -9.30
CA VAL A 69 -5.11 11.21 -8.49
C VAL A 69 -4.17 10.75 -7.38
N LYS A 70 -4.55 9.69 -6.67
CA LYS A 70 -3.79 9.11 -5.56
C LYS A 70 -4.27 7.69 -5.28
N GLY A 71 -3.48 6.96 -4.52
CA GLY A 71 -3.88 5.63 -4.10
C GLY A 71 -3.06 5.07 -2.96
N LYS A 72 -3.56 3.99 -2.39
CA LYS A 72 -2.92 3.23 -1.31
C LYS A 72 -3.19 1.74 -1.52
N THR A 73 -2.27 0.91 -1.05
CA THR A 73 -2.40 -0.54 -1.05
C THR A 73 -2.46 -1.09 0.36
N GLN A 74 -3.07 -2.26 0.52
CA GLN A 74 -3.05 -3.02 1.76
C GLN A 74 -2.87 -4.50 1.43
N VAL A 75 -1.93 -5.14 2.12
CA VAL A 75 -1.74 -6.60 2.04
C VAL A 75 -2.82 -7.28 2.89
N VAL A 76 -3.56 -8.19 2.28
CA VAL A 76 -4.59 -9.05 2.89
C VAL A 76 -4.40 -10.48 2.35
N SER A 77 -5.46 -11.27 2.17
CA SER A 77 -5.45 -12.48 1.34
C SER A 77 -5.37 -12.14 -0.16
N GLY A 78 -4.41 -11.30 -0.55
CA GLY A 78 -4.37 -10.54 -1.80
C GLY A 78 -3.84 -9.13 -1.56
N ILE A 79 -4.04 -8.24 -2.51
CA ILE A 79 -3.78 -6.80 -2.36
C ILE A 79 -5.08 -6.05 -2.57
N ASN A 80 -5.45 -5.18 -1.63
CA ASN A 80 -6.46 -4.16 -1.88
C ASN A 80 -5.76 -2.93 -2.46
N TYR A 81 -6.30 -2.40 -3.54
CA TYR A 81 -5.97 -1.08 -4.07
C TYR A 81 -7.14 -0.15 -3.79
N THR A 82 -6.91 0.94 -3.07
CA THR A 82 -7.84 2.06 -2.99
C THR A 82 -7.29 3.19 -3.84
N LEU A 83 -8.00 3.54 -4.91
CA LEU A 83 -7.61 4.58 -5.85
C LEU A 83 -8.66 5.69 -5.86
N VAL A 84 -8.20 6.94 -5.86
CA VAL A 84 -9.05 8.08 -6.21
C VAL A 84 -8.84 8.39 -7.68
N LEU A 85 -9.92 8.29 -8.44
CA LEU A 85 -9.97 8.40 -9.89
C LEU A 85 -10.68 9.70 -10.26
N GLN A 86 -10.06 10.50 -11.10
CA GLN A 86 -10.77 11.53 -11.84
C GLN A 86 -11.41 10.87 -13.05
N VAL A 87 -12.71 11.07 -13.21
CA VAL A 87 -13.46 10.51 -14.33
C VAL A 87 -14.25 11.60 -15.01
N LYS A 88 -14.38 11.43 -16.32
CA LYS A 88 -15.22 12.26 -17.15
C LYS A 88 -16.53 11.54 -17.42
N ASP A 89 -17.64 12.17 -17.05
CA ASP A 89 -18.97 11.83 -17.56
C ASP A 89 -19.31 12.78 -18.73
N GLU A 90 -20.41 12.52 -19.45
CA GLU A 90 -20.84 13.32 -20.60
C GLU A 90 -21.04 14.82 -20.28
N THR A 91 -21.15 15.18 -19.00
CA THR A 91 -21.50 16.53 -18.56
C THR A 91 -20.66 17.12 -17.42
N VAL A 92 -20.01 16.30 -16.58
CA VAL A 92 -19.32 16.77 -15.36
C VAL A 92 -18.09 15.91 -15.05
N ASP A 93 -17.01 16.58 -14.66
CA ASP A 93 -15.82 15.92 -14.11
C ASP A 93 -16.07 15.57 -12.64
N ASN A 94 -16.00 14.28 -12.32
CA ASN A 94 -16.28 13.76 -10.98
C ASN A 94 -15.07 12.99 -10.46
N SER A 95 -14.87 12.97 -9.15
CA SER A 95 -13.87 12.11 -8.52
C SER A 95 -14.54 10.93 -7.82
N TYR A 96 -14.02 9.72 -8.01
CA TYR A 96 -14.51 8.50 -7.37
C TYR A 96 -13.41 7.80 -6.59
N GLU A 97 -13.74 7.23 -5.44
CA GLU A 97 -12.89 6.28 -4.75
C GLU A 97 -13.30 4.86 -5.16
N ALA A 98 -12.38 4.15 -5.79
CA ALA A 98 -12.54 2.75 -6.17
C ALA A 98 -11.68 1.87 -5.25
N VAL A 99 -12.25 0.74 -4.83
CA VAL A 99 -11.51 -0.31 -4.12
C VAL A 99 -11.54 -1.60 -4.94
N VAL A 100 -10.36 -2.07 -5.34
CA VAL A 100 -10.18 -3.31 -6.11
C VAL A 100 -9.37 -4.29 -5.28
N TRP A 101 -9.90 -5.50 -5.12
CA TRP A 101 -9.19 -6.61 -4.50
C TRP A 101 -8.58 -7.50 -5.58
N GLU A 102 -7.26 -7.65 -5.56
CA GLU A 102 -6.49 -8.43 -6.50
C GLU A 102 -5.81 -9.63 -5.83
N LYS A 103 -5.80 -10.76 -6.53
CA LYS A 103 -4.93 -11.90 -6.28
C LYS A 103 -4.23 -12.26 -7.58
N ALA A 104 -3.08 -11.64 -7.83
CA ALA A 104 -2.35 -11.76 -9.09
C ALA A 104 -2.05 -13.23 -9.46
N TRP A 105 -1.69 -14.05 -8.46
CA TRP A 105 -1.42 -15.48 -8.65
C TRP A 105 -2.62 -16.31 -9.10
N LEU A 106 -3.85 -15.80 -8.96
CA LEU A 106 -5.08 -16.43 -9.45
C LEU A 106 -5.65 -15.73 -10.69
N LYS A 107 -4.99 -14.68 -11.20
CA LYS A 107 -5.55 -13.79 -12.24
C LYS A 107 -6.94 -13.28 -11.86
N PHE A 108 -7.12 -12.96 -10.59
CA PHE A 108 -8.39 -12.55 -10.02
C PHE A 108 -8.33 -11.07 -9.63
N ARG A 109 -9.34 -10.31 -10.07
CA ARG A 109 -9.64 -8.96 -9.60
C ARG A 109 -11.13 -8.86 -9.31
N LYS A 110 -11.50 -8.07 -8.30
CA LYS A 110 -12.90 -7.77 -7.96
C LYS A 110 -13.02 -6.33 -7.52
N LEU A 111 -13.95 -5.59 -8.13
CA LEU A 111 -14.38 -4.29 -7.64
C LEU A 111 -15.22 -4.50 -6.37
N THR A 112 -14.74 -4.00 -5.25
CA THR A 112 -15.41 -4.15 -3.94
C THR A 112 -16.12 -2.89 -3.48
N SER A 113 -15.72 -1.72 -3.97
CA SER A 113 -16.39 -0.45 -3.72
C SER A 113 -16.13 0.53 -4.87
N PHE A 114 -17.10 1.38 -5.17
CA PHE A 114 -16.96 2.49 -6.12
C PHE A 114 -17.88 3.63 -5.66
N THR A 115 -17.32 4.67 -5.04
CA THR A 115 -18.12 5.71 -4.37
C THR A 115 -17.68 7.11 -4.81
N LEU A 116 -18.65 7.99 -5.08
CA LEU A 116 -18.38 9.38 -5.40
C LEU A 116 -17.69 10.07 -4.21
N VAL A 117 -16.57 10.75 -4.49
CA VAL A 117 -15.90 11.60 -3.52
C VAL A 117 -16.58 12.96 -3.57
N LYS A 118 -17.30 13.32 -2.51
CA LYS A 118 -17.86 14.66 -2.36
C LYS A 118 -16.71 15.64 -2.08
N GLY A 119 -16.61 16.67 -2.93
CA GLY A 119 -15.71 17.80 -2.71
C GLY A 119 -16.11 18.67 -1.53
#